data_AF-A0A9P3HKE8-F1
#
_entry.id   AF-A0A9P3HKE8-F1
#
_cell.length_a   1.000
_cell.length_b   1.000
_cell.length_c   1.000
_cell.angle_alpha   90.00
_cell.angle_beta   90.00
_cell.angle_gamma   90.00
#
_symmetry.space_group_name_H-M   'P 1'
#
loop_
_entity.id
_entity.type
_entity.pdbx_description
1 polymer ?
#
loop_
_entity_poly.entity_id
_entity_poly.type
_entity_poly.pdbx_seq_one_letter_code
_entity_poly.pdbx_strand_id
1 'polypeptide(L)'
;MASSESTSSAQFWDDFWNTLYQFTHPFSSTFFDSLMDGSSTASDSSVPPVKQEQPPQHGQKKQFSDMASFEKFWRQLQHGHQGSAPTTAMEHIQFAWTDMKTAAFGFISSVEWEQTWIQIILALHLIIFITIILLRNNPNALGAMLFCTIVLAALSEPLNGIGHRHWQLFSDDNYFDSYGVFMGLVWALPHLINAMLAVVLLLRATIGLLIKVKRAQLQESRTRKQK
;
A
#
# COMPACT_ATOMS: atom_id res chain seq x y z
N MET A 1 -14.01 32.10 18.20
CA MET A 1 -12.89 31.36 17.59
C MET A 1 -12.91 29.86 17.87
N ALA A 2 -13.42 29.37 19.02
CA ALA A 2 -13.52 27.93 19.30
C ALA A 2 -14.55 27.14 18.44
N SER A 3 -15.52 27.82 17.81
CA SER A 3 -16.59 27.16 17.06
C SER A 3 -16.18 26.71 15.65
N SER A 4 -15.16 27.32 15.03
CA SER A 4 -14.72 26.96 13.67
C SER A 4 -13.82 25.71 13.67
N GLU A 5 -12.98 25.53 14.69
CA GLU A 5 -12.09 24.37 14.81
C GLU A 5 -12.86 23.09 15.16
N SER A 6 -13.89 23.17 16.02
CA SER A 6 -14.74 22.02 16.34
C SER A 6 -15.55 21.53 15.14
N THR A 7 -15.96 22.43 14.26
CA THR A 7 -16.71 22.07 13.04
C THR A 7 -15.79 21.41 12.01
N SER A 8 -14.54 21.86 11.89
CA SER A 8 -13.58 21.29 10.93
C SER A 8 -13.14 19.86 11.31
N SER A 9 -12.91 19.60 12.60
CA SER A 9 -12.57 18.24 13.05
C SER A 9 -13.75 17.26 12.95
N ALA A 10 -14.98 17.72 13.22
CA ALA A 10 -16.18 16.92 12.99
C ALA A 10 -16.37 16.56 11.51
N GLN A 11 -16.18 17.54 10.61
CA GLN A 11 -16.23 17.33 9.16
C GLN A 11 -15.20 16.31 8.69
N PHE A 12 -13.97 16.35 9.22
CA PHE A 12 -12.95 15.34 8.91
C PHE A 12 -13.42 13.92 9.23
N TRP A 13 -13.96 13.70 10.43
CA TRP A 13 -14.41 12.36 10.84
C TRP A 13 -15.61 11.87 10.03
N ASP A 14 -16.55 12.77 9.71
CA ASP A 14 -17.68 12.44 8.84
C ASP A 14 -17.21 12.04 7.43
N ASP A 15 -16.31 12.82 6.83
CA ASP A 15 -15.70 12.50 5.54
C ASP A 15 -14.92 11.19 5.58
N PHE A 16 -14.18 10.94 6.67
CA PHE A 16 -13.41 9.73 6.86
C PHE A 16 -14.30 8.49 6.92
N TRP A 17 -15.34 8.51 7.77
CA TRP A 17 -16.27 7.39 7.89
C TRP A 17 -17.09 7.19 6.62
N ASN A 18 -17.52 8.26 5.95
CA ASN A 18 -18.22 8.15 4.67
C ASN A 18 -17.34 7.54 3.58
N THR A 19 -16.08 7.93 3.52
CA THR A 19 -15.12 7.37 2.55
C THR A 19 -14.82 5.90 2.84
N LEU A 20 -14.64 5.53 4.12
CA LEU A 20 -14.47 4.12 4.53
C LEU A 20 -15.72 3.28 4.25
N TYR A 21 -16.89 3.85 4.48
CA TYR A 21 -18.17 3.19 4.21
C TYR A 21 -18.32 2.93 2.71
N GLN A 22 -18.04 3.93 1.86
CA GLN A 22 -18.03 3.76 0.41
C GLN A 22 -16.97 2.75 -0.07
N PHE A 23 -15.79 2.71 0.55
CA PHE A 23 -14.75 1.74 0.21
C PHE A 23 -15.17 0.30 0.52
N THR A 24 -15.92 0.07 1.60
CA THR A 24 -16.32 -1.28 2.02
C THR A 24 -17.54 -1.83 1.26
N HIS A 25 -18.38 -0.98 0.67
CA HIS A 25 -19.53 -1.39 -0.15
C HIS A 25 -19.22 -2.24 -1.40
N PRO A 26 -18.25 -1.88 -2.28
CA PRO A 26 -17.95 -2.66 -3.48
C PRO A 26 -17.35 -4.05 -3.18
N PHE A 27 -16.68 -4.23 -2.03
CA PHE A 27 -16.14 -5.55 -1.64
C PHE A 27 -17.19 -6.58 -1.21
N SER A 28 -18.46 -6.18 -1.06
CA SER A 28 -19.52 -7.06 -0.55
C SER A 28 -20.26 -7.87 -1.61
N SER A 29 -20.16 -7.54 -2.91
CA SER A 29 -20.68 -8.40 -4.00
C SER A 29 -20.26 -7.96 -5.41
N THR A 30 -20.29 -6.65 -5.72
CA THR A 30 -20.14 -6.16 -7.11
C THR A 30 -18.70 -6.18 -7.64
N PHE A 31 -17.69 -6.03 -6.78
CA PHE A 31 -16.27 -6.04 -7.19
C PHE A 31 -15.82 -7.41 -7.73
N PHE A 32 -16.17 -8.50 -7.05
CA PHE A 32 -15.80 -9.86 -7.50
C PHE A 32 -16.66 -10.33 -8.68
N ASP A 33 -17.94 -9.93 -8.75
CA ASP A 33 -18.80 -10.21 -9.92
C ASP A 33 -18.26 -9.52 -11.17
N SER A 34 -17.88 -8.24 -11.09
CA SER A 34 -17.30 -7.51 -12.24
C SER A 34 -15.91 -8.01 -12.64
N LEU A 35 -15.16 -8.63 -11.73
CA LEU A 35 -13.83 -9.19 -12.00
C LEU A 35 -13.91 -10.60 -12.61
N MET A 36 -14.93 -11.38 -12.25
CA MET A 36 -15.16 -12.73 -12.78
C MET A 36 -16.03 -12.73 -14.04
N ASP A 37 -16.85 -11.70 -14.25
CA ASP A 37 -17.67 -11.51 -15.44
C ASP A 37 -16.89 -10.73 -16.51
N GLY A 38 -15.88 -11.41 -17.06
CA GLY A 38 -15.06 -10.89 -18.16
C GLY A 38 -15.85 -10.84 -19.48
N SER A 39 -16.75 -9.87 -19.65
CA SER A 39 -17.14 -9.39 -20.98
C SER A 39 -17.88 -8.05 -20.93
N SER A 40 -17.24 -7.02 -21.49
CA SER A 40 -17.82 -5.82 -22.11
C SER A 40 -18.84 -5.01 -21.31
N THR A 41 -18.44 -3.83 -20.85
CA THR A 41 -19.21 -2.59 -21.09
C THR A 41 -18.28 -1.37 -21.02
N ALA A 42 -17.94 -0.86 -22.20
CA ALA A 42 -17.49 0.51 -22.39
C ALA A 42 -18.72 1.44 -22.30
N SER A 43 -18.45 2.74 -22.07
CA SER A 43 -19.39 3.89 -21.98
C SER A 43 -20.36 3.84 -20.78
N ASP A 44 -20.41 4.82 -19.89
CA ASP A 44 -20.55 6.26 -20.11
C ASP A 44 -20.34 7.00 -18.77
N SER A 45 -19.68 8.16 -18.77
CA SER A 45 -19.79 9.17 -17.69
C SER A 45 -19.19 10.48 -18.17
N SER A 46 -20.02 11.23 -18.88
CA SER A 46 -19.89 12.66 -19.06
C SER A 46 -20.18 13.38 -17.73
N VAL A 47 -19.13 13.80 -17.03
CA VAL A 47 -19.20 14.72 -15.89
C VAL A 47 -18.41 15.99 -16.25
N PRO A 48 -19.01 17.20 -16.20
CA PRO A 48 -18.31 18.42 -16.55
C PRO A 48 -17.21 18.77 -15.52
N PRO A 49 -16.13 19.44 -15.93
CA PRO A 49 -14.98 19.69 -15.06
C PRO A 49 -15.31 20.76 -14.02
N VAL A 50 -15.25 20.39 -12.74
CA VAL A 50 -15.23 21.35 -11.63
C VAL A 50 -13.87 22.06 -11.65
N LYS A 51 -13.90 23.38 -11.88
CA LYS A 51 -12.75 24.28 -11.77
C LYS A 51 -12.22 24.25 -10.33
N GLN A 52 -11.01 23.72 -10.16
CA GLN A 52 -10.21 23.87 -8.96
C GLN A 52 -9.57 25.27 -8.98
N GLU A 53 -10.01 26.17 -8.10
CA GLU A 53 -9.31 27.41 -7.80
C GLU A 53 -8.18 27.15 -6.80
N GLN A 54 -6.93 27.33 -7.23
CA GLN A 54 -5.74 27.35 -6.38
C GLN A 54 -5.61 28.72 -5.69
N PRO A 55 -5.43 28.78 -4.36
CA PRO A 55 -4.88 29.97 -3.71
C PRO A 55 -3.34 30.01 -3.85
N PRO A 56 -2.72 31.20 -3.75
CA PRO A 56 -1.40 31.49 -4.28
C PRO A 56 -0.29 30.74 -3.55
N GLN A 57 0.60 30.11 -4.32
CA GLN A 57 1.79 29.46 -3.83
C GLN A 57 2.76 30.49 -3.22
N HIS A 58 3.03 30.33 -1.94
CA HIS A 58 4.19 30.92 -1.29
C HIS A 58 5.16 29.80 -0.94
N GLY A 59 6.40 29.91 -1.42
CA GLY A 59 7.51 29.03 -1.04
C GLY A 59 7.74 27.85 -1.98
N GLN A 60 8.59 28.04 -2.99
CA GLN A 60 9.23 26.95 -3.71
C GLN A 60 9.99 26.04 -2.74
N LYS A 61 9.53 24.79 -2.57
CA LYS A 61 10.34 23.58 -2.25
C LYS A 61 9.46 22.34 -2.36
N LYS A 62 9.19 21.86 -3.57
CA LYS A 62 8.43 20.61 -3.81
C LYS A 62 8.96 19.88 -5.05
N GLN A 63 10.09 19.20 -4.90
CA GLN A 63 10.69 18.44 -6.01
C GLN A 63 10.02 17.06 -6.20
N PHE A 64 9.35 16.50 -5.20
CA PHE A 64 8.80 15.14 -5.28
C PHE A 64 7.27 15.04 -5.40
N SER A 65 6.52 16.10 -5.12
CA SER A 65 5.05 16.07 -5.21
C SER A 65 4.50 16.22 -6.64
N ASP A 66 5.36 16.28 -7.64
CA ASP A 66 4.98 16.46 -9.04
C ASP A 66 5.02 15.12 -9.78
N MET A 67 3.99 14.87 -10.60
CA MET A 67 3.85 13.63 -11.37
C MET A 67 5.05 13.40 -12.28
N ALA A 68 5.68 14.46 -12.80
CA ALA A 68 6.89 14.31 -13.59
C ALA A 68 8.07 13.73 -12.80
N SER A 69 8.20 14.03 -11.50
CA SER A 69 9.24 13.48 -10.63
C SER A 69 8.96 12.02 -10.27
N PHE A 70 7.69 11.68 -10.04
CA PHE A 70 7.25 10.31 -9.82
C PHE A 70 7.37 9.44 -11.06
N GLU A 71 6.95 9.93 -12.23
CA GLU A 71 7.15 9.22 -13.49
C GLU A 71 8.64 9.05 -13.78
N LYS A 72 9.48 10.06 -13.54
CA LYS A 72 10.93 9.89 -13.66
C LYS A 72 11.43 8.80 -12.73
N PHE A 73 10.98 8.78 -11.47
CA PHE A 73 11.30 7.73 -10.51
C PHE A 73 10.85 6.34 -10.98
N TRP A 74 9.61 6.18 -11.44
CA TRP A 74 9.09 4.89 -11.94
C TRP A 74 9.71 4.44 -13.25
N ARG A 75 9.95 5.38 -14.17
CA ARG A 75 10.65 5.09 -15.43
C ARG A 75 12.09 4.71 -15.16
N GLN A 76 12.72 5.30 -14.15
CA GLN A 76 14.06 4.93 -13.69
C GLN A 76 14.06 3.50 -13.13
N LEU A 77 13.07 3.13 -12.29
CA LEU A 77 12.87 1.76 -11.81
C LEU A 77 12.58 0.74 -12.93
N GLN A 78 11.80 1.12 -13.94
CA GLN A 78 11.41 0.21 -15.03
C GLN A 78 12.50 0.02 -16.07
N HIS A 79 13.29 1.07 -16.38
CA HIS A 79 14.22 1.01 -17.51
C HIS A 79 15.68 0.77 -17.12
N GLY A 80 16.09 1.05 -15.88
CA GLY A 80 17.51 1.06 -15.53
C GLY A 80 18.31 2.08 -16.36
N HIS A 81 19.42 2.58 -15.84
CA HIS A 81 20.29 3.47 -16.62
C HIS A 81 20.87 2.70 -17.84
N GLN A 82 20.61 3.18 -19.07
CA GLN A 82 21.25 2.69 -20.29
C GLN A 82 22.75 3.08 -20.31
N GLY A 83 23.56 2.37 -19.52
CA GLY A 83 25.01 2.50 -19.55
C GLY A 83 25.61 1.11 -19.57
N SER A 84 26.14 0.69 -20.74
CA SER A 84 26.80 -0.60 -21.03
C SER A 84 26.11 -1.85 -20.47
N ALA A 85 25.48 -2.63 -21.36
CA ALA A 85 24.75 -3.85 -21.01
C ALA A 85 25.57 -4.78 -20.09
N PRO A 86 25.09 -5.07 -18.86
CA PRO A 86 25.67 -6.08 -18.00
C PRO A 86 25.60 -7.44 -18.71
N THR A 87 26.66 -8.24 -18.62
CA THR A 87 26.72 -9.51 -19.36
C THR A 87 26.20 -10.69 -18.53
N THR A 88 25.95 -10.46 -17.24
CA THR A 88 25.49 -11.50 -16.29
C THR A 88 24.25 -11.09 -15.50
N ALA A 89 23.39 -12.06 -15.19
CA ALA A 89 22.17 -11.84 -14.39
C ALA A 89 22.46 -11.26 -13.00
N MET A 90 23.62 -11.58 -12.43
CA MET A 90 24.05 -11.07 -11.13
C MET A 90 24.31 -9.56 -11.18
N GLU A 91 24.94 -9.07 -12.25
CA GLU A 91 25.18 -7.64 -12.45
C GLU A 91 23.87 -6.88 -12.66
N HIS A 92 22.91 -7.45 -13.39
CA HIS A 92 21.57 -6.85 -13.54
C HIS A 92 20.87 -6.66 -12.19
N ILE A 93 20.91 -7.67 -11.31
CA ILE A 93 20.29 -7.60 -9.98
C ILE A 93 21.01 -6.57 -9.10
N GLN A 94 22.35 -6.59 -9.10
CA GLN A 94 23.14 -5.64 -8.31
C GLN A 94 22.90 -4.19 -8.76
N PHE A 95 22.82 -3.98 -10.07
CA PHE A 95 22.55 -2.67 -10.66
C PHE A 95 21.13 -2.17 -10.33
N ALA A 96 20.11 -3.01 -10.53
CA ALA A 96 18.73 -2.69 -10.17
C ALA A 96 18.60 -2.34 -8.67
N TRP A 97 19.30 -3.08 -7.82
CA TRP A 97 19.35 -2.80 -6.38
C TRP A 97 20.00 -1.46 -6.06
N THR A 98 21.09 -1.10 -6.73
CA THR A 98 21.76 0.20 -6.51
C THR A 98 20.93 1.39 -6.99
N ASP A 99 20.27 1.25 -8.13
CA ASP A 99 19.41 2.30 -8.69
C ASP A 99 18.17 2.51 -7.82
N MET A 100 17.49 1.42 -7.44
CA MET A 100 16.38 1.45 -6.49
C MET A 100 16.77 2.13 -5.18
N LYS A 101 17.94 1.80 -4.61
CA LYS A 101 18.43 2.46 -3.39
C LYS A 101 18.63 3.95 -3.61
N THR A 102 19.27 4.35 -4.71
CA THR A 102 19.55 5.77 -4.99
C THR A 102 18.26 6.56 -5.15
N ALA A 103 17.30 6.02 -5.90
CA ALA A 103 15.98 6.62 -6.09
C ALA A 103 15.20 6.71 -4.76
N ALA A 104 15.21 5.64 -3.95
CA ALA A 104 14.59 5.62 -2.63
C ALA A 104 15.23 6.62 -1.66
N PHE A 105 16.56 6.72 -1.62
CA PHE A 105 17.27 7.70 -0.80
C PHE A 105 16.96 9.13 -1.23
N GLY A 106 16.88 9.41 -2.54
CA GLY A 106 16.47 10.71 -3.07
C GLY A 106 15.08 11.12 -2.59
N PHE A 107 14.11 10.20 -2.66
CA PHE A 107 12.79 10.42 -2.08
C PHE A 107 12.85 10.66 -0.57
N ILE A 108 13.49 9.74 0.18
CA ILE A 108 13.56 9.81 1.64
C ILE A 108 14.16 11.14 2.10
N SER A 109 15.21 11.62 1.43
CA SER A 109 15.86 12.88 1.80
C SER A 109 15.00 14.12 1.52
N SER A 110 14.00 14.01 0.63
CA SER A 110 13.12 15.11 0.26
C SER A 110 11.89 15.22 1.18
N VAL A 111 11.65 14.24 2.04
CA VAL A 111 10.50 14.20 2.96
C VAL A 111 10.94 14.65 4.35
N GLU A 112 10.12 15.50 4.99
CA GLU A 112 10.37 15.96 6.35
C GLU A 112 9.82 14.95 7.38
N TRP A 113 10.68 14.03 7.85
CA TRP A 113 10.29 12.92 8.76
C TRP A 113 10.02 13.33 10.22
N GLU A 114 10.31 14.57 10.58
CA GLU A 114 10.13 15.09 11.94
C GLU A 114 8.66 15.31 12.31
N GLN A 115 7.76 15.24 11.34
CA GLN A 115 6.33 15.44 11.59
C GLN A 115 5.74 14.27 12.38
N THR A 116 5.10 14.58 13.52
CA THR A 116 4.58 13.59 14.48
C THR A 116 3.65 12.56 13.83
N TRP A 117 2.82 12.95 12.86
CA TRP A 117 1.89 12.04 12.19
C TRP A 117 2.61 11.00 11.31
N ILE A 118 3.73 11.39 10.66
CA ILE A 118 4.57 10.46 9.89
C ILE A 118 5.25 9.45 10.82
N GLN A 119 5.70 9.89 12.00
CA GLN A 119 6.27 9.01 13.01
C GLN A 119 5.25 7.98 13.54
N ILE A 120 4.00 8.39 13.74
CA ILE A 120 2.90 7.48 14.11
C ILE A 120 2.70 6.42 13.02
N ILE A 121 2.70 6.82 11.74
CA ILE A 121 2.62 5.88 10.61
C ILE A 121 3.81 4.91 10.63
N LEU A 122 5.03 5.40 10.85
CA LEU A 122 6.22 4.54 10.92
C LEU A 122 6.15 3.54 12.08
N ALA A 123 5.69 3.98 13.25
CA ALA A 123 5.48 3.12 14.40
C ALA A 123 4.41 2.05 14.12
N LEU A 124 3.32 2.41 13.44
CA LEU A 124 2.30 1.46 13.00
C LEU A 124 2.89 0.35 12.12
N HIS A 125 3.72 0.71 11.14
CA HIS A 125 4.39 -0.26 10.29
C HIS A 125 5.26 -1.23 11.09
N LEU A 126 6.02 -0.72 12.07
CA LEU A 126 6.84 -1.55 12.94
C LEU A 126 6.00 -2.50 13.81
N ILE A 127 4.88 -2.02 14.36
CA ILE A 127 3.96 -2.85 15.14
C ILE A 127 3.38 -3.97 14.28
N ILE A 128 2.95 -3.67 13.05
CA ILE A 128 2.43 -4.69 12.10
C ILE A 128 3.52 -5.72 11.80
N PHE A 129 4.74 -5.26 11.50
CA PHE A 129 5.86 -6.14 11.22
C PHE A 129 6.18 -7.06 12.40
N ILE A 130 6.28 -6.51 13.62
CA ILE A 130 6.50 -7.30 14.85
C ILE A 130 5.36 -8.30 15.04
N THR A 131 4.11 -7.88 14.85
CA THR A 131 2.94 -8.75 14.98
C THR A 131 3.02 -9.94 14.03
N ILE A 132 3.40 -9.73 12.76
CA ILE A 132 3.60 -10.82 11.78
C ILE A 132 4.67 -11.81 12.27
N ILE A 133 5.78 -11.31 12.81
CA ILE A 133 6.87 -12.16 13.34
C ILE A 133 6.42 -12.97 14.56
N LEU A 134 5.61 -12.39 15.45
CA LEU A 134 5.07 -13.08 16.62
C LEU A 134 4.04 -14.16 16.22
N LEU A 135 3.23 -13.87 15.19
CA LEU A 135 2.15 -14.74 14.73
C LEU A 135 2.61 -15.89 13.82
N ARG A 136 3.91 -15.97 13.52
CA ARG A 136 4.53 -16.94 12.59
C ARG A 136 4.19 -18.41 12.86
N ASN A 137 3.85 -18.77 14.10
CA ASN A 137 3.54 -20.16 14.47
C ASN A 137 2.05 -20.52 14.31
N ASN A 138 1.20 -19.53 14.04
CA ASN A 138 -0.25 -19.67 13.95
C ASN A 138 -0.73 -19.34 12.52
N PRO A 139 -0.82 -20.32 11.60
CA PRO A 139 -1.12 -20.05 10.19
C PRO A 139 -2.47 -19.36 9.96
N ASN A 140 -3.49 -19.69 10.75
CA ASN A 140 -4.82 -19.06 10.64
C ASN A 140 -4.75 -17.55 10.96
N ALA A 141 -4.06 -17.21 12.04
CA ALA A 141 -3.93 -15.83 12.48
C ALA A 141 -2.99 -15.04 11.54
N LEU A 142 -1.95 -15.69 11.01
CA LEU A 142 -1.09 -15.13 9.97
C LEU A 142 -1.87 -14.84 8.66
N GLY A 143 -2.79 -15.73 8.27
CA GLY A 143 -3.70 -15.50 7.14
C GLY A 143 -4.61 -14.29 7.37
N ALA A 144 -5.16 -14.13 8.58
CA ALA A 144 -5.94 -12.96 8.94
C ALA A 144 -5.11 -11.67 8.92
N MET A 145 -3.86 -11.70 9.42
CA MET A 145 -2.94 -10.56 9.33
C MET A 145 -2.56 -10.20 7.90
N LEU A 146 -2.35 -11.20 7.02
CA LEU A 146 -2.12 -10.98 5.60
C LEU A 146 -3.29 -10.25 4.96
N PHE A 147 -4.52 -10.72 5.19
CA PHE A 147 -5.73 -10.07 4.69
C PHE A 147 -5.84 -8.63 5.22
N CYS A 148 -5.63 -8.43 6.52
CA CYS A 148 -5.64 -7.09 7.13
C CYS A 148 -4.60 -6.15 6.50
N THR A 149 -3.38 -6.63 6.27
CA THR A 149 -2.29 -5.84 5.68
C THR A 149 -2.60 -5.43 4.23
N ILE A 150 -3.22 -6.31 3.44
CA ILE A 150 -3.66 -6.00 2.07
C ILE A 150 -4.78 -4.96 2.07
N VAL A 151 -5.76 -5.11 2.97
CA VAL A 151 -6.84 -4.11 3.13
C VAL A 151 -6.26 -2.76 3.51
N LEU A 152 -5.31 -2.71 4.46
CA LEU A 152 -4.63 -1.46 4.84
C LEU A 152 -3.90 -0.85 3.64
N ALA A 153 -3.18 -1.63 2.83
CA ALA A 153 -2.52 -1.12 1.62
C ALA A 153 -3.51 -0.48 0.64
N ALA A 154 -4.70 -1.08 0.48
CA ALA A 154 -5.76 -0.57 -0.39
C ALA A 154 -6.42 0.71 0.13
N LEU A 155 -6.32 1.00 1.44
CA LEU A 155 -6.79 2.27 2.01
C LEU A 155 -5.89 3.47 1.66
N SER A 156 -4.77 3.26 0.96
CA SER A 156 -3.86 4.36 0.55
C SER A 156 -4.59 5.46 -0.24
N GLU A 157 -5.42 5.10 -1.22
CA GLU A 157 -6.17 6.05 -2.06
C GLU A 157 -7.22 6.86 -1.27
N PRO A 158 -8.13 6.25 -0.49
CA PRO A 158 -9.10 7.02 0.29
C PRO A 158 -8.44 7.88 1.37
N LEU A 159 -7.38 7.40 2.03
CA LEU A 159 -6.61 8.20 2.98
C LEU A 159 -5.94 9.39 2.30
N ASN A 160 -5.41 9.19 1.10
CA ASN A 160 -4.81 10.25 0.31
C ASN A 160 -5.84 11.33 -0.07
N GLY A 161 -7.05 10.93 -0.49
CA GLY A 161 -8.13 11.87 -0.81
C GLY A 161 -8.57 12.71 0.39
N ILE A 162 -8.69 12.11 1.57
CA ILE A 162 -9.03 12.84 2.81
C ILE A 162 -7.89 13.75 3.23
N GLY A 163 -6.64 13.24 3.19
CA GLY A 163 -5.44 14.01 3.50
C GLY A 163 -5.32 15.24 2.60
N HIS A 164 -5.63 15.12 1.31
CA HIS A 164 -5.62 16.25 0.39
C HIS A 164 -6.66 17.34 0.74
N ARG A 165 -7.82 16.97 1.28
CA ARG A 165 -8.86 17.92 1.71
C ARG A 165 -8.56 18.57 3.07
N HIS A 166 -7.86 17.85 3.93
CA HIS A 166 -7.73 18.19 5.36
C HIS A 166 -6.28 18.32 5.84
N TRP A 167 -5.28 18.43 4.95
CA TRP A 167 -3.85 18.45 5.32
C TRP A 167 -3.51 19.53 6.35
N GLN A 168 -4.17 20.69 6.29
CA GLN A 168 -3.95 21.83 7.20
C GLN A 168 -4.26 21.51 8.67
N LEU A 169 -5.02 20.45 8.95
CA LEU A 169 -5.36 20.05 10.32
C LEU A 169 -4.21 19.32 11.03
N PHE A 170 -3.27 18.74 10.29
CA PHE A 170 -2.25 17.85 10.88
C PHE A 170 -0.85 17.99 10.27
N SER A 171 -0.71 18.70 9.16
CA SER A 171 0.54 18.86 8.43
C SER A 171 0.74 20.32 8.05
N ASP A 172 1.98 20.79 8.21
CA ASP A 172 2.38 22.14 7.78
C ASP A 172 2.43 22.26 6.24
N ASP A 173 2.58 21.12 5.55
CA ASP A 173 2.68 21.02 4.10
C ASP A 173 1.68 20.02 3.51
N ASN A 174 1.16 20.33 2.32
CA ASN A 174 0.35 19.36 1.58
C ASN A 174 1.23 18.31 0.88
N TYR A 175 1.28 17.10 1.46
CA TYR A 175 1.95 15.90 0.92
C TYR A 175 1.06 15.08 -0.02
N PHE A 176 -0.24 15.33 -0.02
CA PHE A 176 -1.23 14.51 -0.70
C PHE A 176 -1.53 15.07 -2.09
N ASP A 177 -1.54 14.20 -3.09
CA ASP A 177 -1.67 14.55 -4.51
C ASP A 177 -2.80 13.74 -5.15
N SER A 178 -3.28 14.12 -6.34
CA SER A 178 -4.38 13.39 -6.99
C SER A 178 -4.04 11.95 -7.36
N TYR A 179 -2.75 11.60 -7.46
CA TYR A 179 -2.28 10.26 -7.84
C TYR A 179 -1.88 9.41 -6.62
N GLY A 180 -1.81 10.00 -5.43
CA GLY A 180 -1.48 9.29 -4.19
C GLY A 180 -0.04 8.77 -4.14
N VAL A 181 0.91 9.45 -4.78
CA VAL A 181 2.32 9.06 -4.85
C VAL A 181 2.93 8.91 -3.45
N PHE A 182 2.72 9.92 -2.60
CA PHE A 182 3.27 9.93 -1.25
C PHE A 182 2.69 8.77 -0.42
N MET A 183 1.37 8.60 -0.45
CA MET A 183 0.70 7.52 0.27
C MET A 183 1.05 6.15 -0.33
N GLY A 184 1.24 6.03 -1.64
CA GLY A 184 1.72 4.80 -2.25
C GLY A 184 3.08 4.38 -1.72
N LEU A 185 4.01 5.33 -1.56
CA LEU A 185 5.38 5.05 -1.16
C LEU A 185 5.56 4.91 0.35
N VAL A 186 4.90 5.76 1.14
CA VAL A 186 5.03 5.78 2.61
C VAL A 186 4.07 4.80 3.28
N TRP A 187 2.89 4.58 2.71
CA TRP A 187 1.85 3.73 3.30
C TRP A 187 1.74 2.38 2.60
N ALA A 188 1.49 2.35 1.29
CA ALA A 188 1.22 1.07 0.62
C ALA A 188 2.48 0.19 0.48
N LEU A 189 3.64 0.78 0.18
CA LEU A 189 4.86 0.00 -0.07
C LEU A 189 5.33 -0.82 1.15
N PRO A 190 5.45 -0.26 2.38
CA PRO A 190 5.84 -1.07 3.53
C PRO A 190 4.79 -2.15 3.88
N HIS A 191 3.50 -1.86 3.69
CA HIS A 191 2.44 -2.86 3.83
C HIS A 191 2.60 -4.00 2.81
N LEU A 192 2.97 -3.70 1.57
CA LEU A 192 3.20 -4.74 0.55
C LEU A 192 4.41 -5.63 0.90
N ILE A 193 5.49 -5.04 1.43
CA ILE A 193 6.66 -5.79 1.92
C ILE A 193 6.24 -6.71 3.09
N ASN A 194 5.47 -6.19 4.04
CA ASN A 194 4.91 -6.95 5.14
C ASN A 194 4.01 -8.10 4.66
N ALA A 195 3.18 -7.85 3.65
CA ALA A 195 2.33 -8.85 3.02
C ALA A 195 3.16 -9.96 2.34
N MET A 196 4.23 -9.60 1.61
CA MET A 196 5.14 -10.59 1.02
C MET A 196 5.78 -11.49 2.08
N LEU A 197 6.23 -10.92 3.20
CA LEU A 197 6.77 -11.70 4.31
C LEU A 197 5.72 -12.64 4.89
N ALA A 198 4.50 -12.15 5.13
CA ALA A 198 3.39 -12.97 5.63
C ALA A 198 3.04 -14.12 4.67
N VAL A 199 3.05 -13.89 3.35
CA VAL A 199 2.87 -14.94 2.33
C VAL A 199 3.95 -16.00 2.42
N VAL A 200 5.24 -15.63 2.54
CA VAL A 200 6.34 -16.60 2.66
C VAL A 200 6.18 -17.47 3.91
N LEU A 201 5.85 -16.85 5.05
CA LEU A 201 5.63 -17.56 6.31
C LEU A 201 4.40 -18.49 6.23
N LEU A 202 3.32 -18.02 5.62
CA LEU A 202 2.10 -18.80 5.43
C LEU A 202 2.35 -19.99 4.52
N LEU A 203 3.09 -19.80 3.42
CA LEU A 203 3.46 -20.86 2.48
C LEU A 203 4.28 -21.97 3.17
N ARG A 204 5.24 -21.59 4.03
CA ARG A 204 6.00 -22.56 4.82
C ARG A 204 5.09 -23.38 5.73
N ALA A 205 4.11 -22.73 6.37
CA ALA A 205 3.17 -23.41 7.26
C ALA A 205 2.21 -24.34 6.49
N THR A 206 1.69 -23.91 5.34
CA THR A 206 0.77 -24.71 4.51
C THR A 206 1.46 -25.93 3.90
N ILE A 207 2.70 -25.78 3.41
CA ILE A 207 3.52 -26.92 2.95
C ILE A 207 3.70 -27.93 4.09
N GLY A 208 4.02 -27.47 5.31
CA GLY A 208 4.16 -28.33 6.48
C GLY A 208 2.87 -29.10 6.82
N LEU A 209 1.71 -28.43 6.73
CA LEU A 209 0.40 -29.05 6.95
C LEU A 209 0.09 -30.08 5.85
N LEU A 210 0.35 -29.76 4.59
CA LEU A 210 0.13 -30.67 3.46
C LEU A 210 0.96 -31.94 3.60
N ILE A 211 2.23 -31.82 4.00
CA ILE A 211 3.11 -32.98 4.25
C ILE A 211 2.53 -33.85 5.38
N LYS A 212 2.06 -33.24 6.48
CA LYS A 212 1.43 -33.99 7.60
C LYS A 212 0.18 -34.73 7.13
N VAL A 213 -0.70 -34.08 6.38
CA VAL A 213 -1.93 -34.68 5.83
C VAL A 213 -1.59 -35.84 4.88
N LYS A 214 -0.62 -35.65 3.97
CA LYS A 214 -0.18 -36.72 3.05
C LYS A 214 0.41 -37.91 3.80
N ARG A 215 1.20 -37.68 4.86
CA ARG A 215 1.75 -38.76 5.70
C ARG A 215 0.63 -39.54 6.42
N ALA A 216 -0.36 -38.85 6.96
CA ALA A 216 -1.51 -39.48 7.63
C ALA A 216 -2.35 -40.33 6.65
N GLN A 217 -2.62 -39.83 5.45
CA GLN A 217 -3.32 -40.58 4.39
C GLN A 217 -2.58 -41.86 3.97
N LEU A 218 -1.25 -41.80 3.85
CA LEU A 218 -0.43 -42.96 3.54
C LEU A 218 -0.45 -44.01 4.66
N GLN A 219 -0.53 -43.58 5.92
CA GLN A 219 -0.65 -44.49 7.05
C GLN A 219 -2.02 -45.18 7.08
N GLU A 220 -3.11 -44.43 6.88
CA GLU A 220 -4.46 -45.02 6.83
C GLU A 220 -4.62 -46.02 5.68
N SER A 221 -4.12 -45.68 4.48
CA SER A 221 -4.18 -46.56 3.32
C SER A 221 -3.36 -47.85 3.48
N ARG A 222 -2.24 -47.82 4.24
CA ARG A 222 -1.50 -49.04 4.60
C ARG A 222 -2.30 -49.92 5.56
N THR A 223 -2.91 -49.34 6.60
CA THR A 223 -3.74 -50.08 7.56
C THR A 223 -4.99 -50.68 6.90
N ARG A 224 -5.63 -49.97 5.97
CA ARG A 224 -6.78 -50.51 5.20
C ARG A 224 -6.42 -51.68 4.28
N LYS A 225 -5.19 -51.77 3.78
CA LYS A 225 -4.73 -52.88 2.93
C LYS A 225 -4.33 -54.14 3.72
N GLN A 226 -4.08 -54.00 5.03
CA GLN A 226 -3.73 -55.12 5.92
C GLN A 226 -4.94 -55.77 6.59
N LYS A 227 -6.14 -55.19 6.42
CA LYS A 227 -7.40 -55.68 6.97
C LYS A 227 -8.24 -56.29 5.86
#